data_AF-A0A2V8RJ17-F1
#
_entry.id   AF-A0A2V8RJ17-F1
#
_cell.length_a   1.000
_cell.length_b   1.000
_cell.length_c   1.000
_cell.angle_alpha   90.00
_cell.angle_beta   90.00
_cell.angle_gamma   90.00
#
_symmetry.space_group_name_H-M   'P 1'
#
loop_
_entity.id
_entity.type
_entity.pdbx_description
1 polymer ?
#
loop_
_entity_poly.entity_id
_entity_poly.type
_entity_poly.pdbx_seq_one_letter_code
_entity_poly.pdbx_strand_id
1 'polypeptide(L)'
;MNQQAAAARAKRAQEASKFVVSHYQAIREIGSIWVYFAAYETRLIIFHYSRSVDAFAFDNTGAETYPGPNEKVDDRTPVARFNAARNETDVSITRLQLEGDLNHGIAMVPHFTVAGNVHDSNSKLGEPSLVVVDFASYADRKIFPENTKLEIRCDGVPAFSGNVLLLTPQGSGSIGSTAQFLEAQIPIQQFAKMGSSREVKIKLGNKTFELSPEDINALRAMSDYAPRPHSPAR
;
A
#
# COMPACT_ATOMS: atom_id res chain seq x y z
N MET A 1 8.47 -23.88 -2.02
CA MET A 1 7.01 -24.00 -2.30
C MET A 1 6.58 -23.06 -3.43
N ASN A 2 6.94 -21.77 -3.38
CA ASN A 2 6.56 -20.78 -4.41
C ASN A 2 7.11 -21.05 -5.83
N GLN A 3 8.17 -21.85 -5.98
CA GLN A 3 8.78 -22.20 -7.27
C GLN A 3 8.12 -23.42 -7.96
N GLN A 4 7.10 -24.04 -7.35
CA GLN A 4 6.41 -25.18 -7.96
C GLN A 4 5.42 -24.74 -9.05
N ALA A 5 4.90 -25.66 -9.85
CA ALA A 5 3.83 -25.35 -10.80
C ALA A 5 2.52 -24.98 -10.09
N ALA A 6 1.67 -24.18 -10.73
CA ALA A 6 0.38 -23.72 -10.17
C ALA A 6 -0.51 -24.88 -9.67
N ALA A 7 -0.56 -26.00 -10.40
CA ALA A 7 -1.32 -27.19 -9.99
C ALA A 7 -0.83 -27.80 -8.67
N ALA A 8 0.48 -27.79 -8.41
CA ALA A 8 1.04 -28.27 -7.14
C ALA A 8 0.70 -27.32 -5.99
N ARG A 9 0.68 -26.01 -6.24
CA ARG A 9 0.23 -24.99 -5.28
C ARG A 9 -1.27 -25.12 -4.98
N ALA A 10 -2.10 -25.35 -5.99
CA ALA A 10 -3.54 -25.59 -5.80
C ALA A 10 -3.81 -26.80 -4.89
N LYS A 11 -3.14 -27.94 -5.17
CA LYS A 11 -3.24 -29.14 -4.31
C LYS A 11 -2.83 -28.85 -2.88
N ARG A 12 -1.74 -28.09 -2.69
CA ARG A 12 -1.25 -27.75 -1.35
C ARG A 12 -2.17 -26.79 -0.60
N ALA A 13 -2.78 -25.83 -1.30
CA ALA A 13 -3.81 -24.98 -0.71
C ALA A 13 -5.04 -25.77 -0.27
N GLN A 14 -5.45 -26.74 -1.09
CA GLN A 14 -6.55 -27.64 -0.76
C GLN A 14 -6.27 -28.51 0.47
N GLU A 15 -5.03 -28.97 0.66
CA GLU A 15 -4.61 -29.68 1.87
C GLU A 15 -4.63 -28.77 3.10
N ALA A 16 -4.15 -27.53 2.95
CA ALA A 16 -4.13 -26.55 4.02
C ALA A 16 -5.54 -26.14 4.47
N SER A 17 -6.47 -25.93 3.54
CA SER A 17 -7.86 -25.59 3.88
C SER A 17 -8.53 -26.72 4.68
N LYS A 18 -8.38 -27.98 4.24
CA LYS A 18 -8.87 -29.16 4.98
C LYS A 18 -8.26 -29.30 6.36
N PHE A 19 -6.97 -29.00 6.51
CA PHE A 19 -6.30 -28.97 7.80
C PHE A 19 -6.93 -27.92 8.72
N VAL A 20 -7.14 -26.70 8.22
CA VAL A 20 -7.77 -25.62 9.01
C VAL A 20 -9.18 -25.99 9.44
N VAL A 21 -10.00 -26.52 8.53
CA VAL A 21 -11.38 -26.98 8.81
C VAL A 21 -11.42 -28.04 9.91
N SER A 22 -10.47 -28.98 9.89
CA SER A 22 -10.43 -30.08 10.87
C SER A 22 -9.87 -29.67 12.24
N HIS A 23 -9.03 -28.63 12.32
CA HIS A 23 -8.28 -28.29 13.53
C HIS A 23 -8.83 -27.06 14.27
N TYR A 24 -9.58 -26.18 13.61
CA TYR A 24 -10.08 -24.94 14.22
C TYR A 24 -11.61 -24.87 14.17
N GLN A 25 -12.28 -25.18 15.27
CA GLN A 25 -13.76 -25.19 15.32
C GLN A 25 -14.40 -23.81 15.02
N ALA A 26 -13.72 -22.72 15.39
CA ALA A 26 -14.17 -21.35 15.13
C ALA A 26 -14.27 -21.01 13.62
N ILE A 27 -13.63 -21.80 12.76
CA ILE A 27 -13.68 -21.58 11.31
C ILE A 27 -15.08 -21.82 10.71
N ARG A 28 -15.98 -22.50 11.45
CA ARG A 28 -17.36 -22.71 11.01
C ARG A 28 -18.18 -21.42 10.94
N GLU A 29 -17.74 -20.38 11.65
CA GLU A 29 -18.40 -19.08 11.71
C GLU A 29 -17.90 -18.09 10.65
N ILE A 30 -16.82 -18.43 9.93
CA ILE A 30 -16.31 -17.60 8.83
C ILE A 30 -16.80 -18.11 7.48
N GLY A 31 -17.08 -17.19 6.55
CA GLY A 31 -17.66 -17.54 5.24
C GLY A 31 -16.68 -18.14 4.23
N SER A 32 -15.37 -17.94 4.40
CA SER A 32 -14.35 -18.43 3.46
C SER A 32 -12.96 -18.55 4.09
N ILE A 33 -12.16 -19.50 3.58
CA ILE A 33 -10.77 -19.75 3.91
C ILE A 33 -9.92 -19.40 2.69
N TRP A 34 -8.95 -18.52 2.87
CA TRP A 34 -8.07 -18.08 1.78
C TRP A 34 -6.65 -18.57 2.00
N VAL A 35 -6.08 -19.20 0.98
CA VAL A 35 -4.68 -19.65 1.00
C VAL A 35 -3.91 -18.89 -0.07
N TYR A 36 -2.99 -18.04 0.39
CA TYR A 36 -2.11 -17.24 -0.46
C TYR A 36 -0.72 -17.86 -0.54
N PHE A 37 -0.19 -17.97 -1.75
CA PHE A 37 1.22 -18.23 -1.98
C PHE A 37 1.91 -16.91 -2.25
N ALA A 38 2.55 -16.33 -1.26
CA ALA A 38 3.31 -15.11 -1.43
C ALA A 38 4.79 -15.43 -1.64
N ALA A 39 5.39 -14.87 -2.70
CA ALA A 39 6.83 -14.70 -2.76
C ALA A 39 7.19 -13.48 -1.90
N TYR A 40 7.85 -13.73 -0.78
CA TYR A 40 8.42 -12.68 0.06
C TYR A 40 9.83 -12.40 -0.43
N GLU A 41 10.04 -11.22 -0.99
CA GLU A 41 11.37 -10.61 -1.02
C GLU A 41 11.45 -9.65 0.15
N THR A 42 12.12 -10.06 1.22
CA THR A 42 12.48 -9.14 2.31
C THR A 42 13.61 -8.25 1.79
N ARG A 43 13.28 -7.09 1.24
CA ARG A 43 14.25 -6.04 0.97
C ARG A 43 14.24 -5.09 2.17
N LEU A 44 15.39 -4.91 2.81
CA LEU A 44 15.57 -4.07 3.99
C LEU A 44 15.47 -2.59 3.60
N ILE A 45 14.23 -2.15 3.48
CA ILE A 45 13.58 -0.84 3.68
C ILE A 45 12.10 -1.26 3.68
N ILE A 46 11.31 -0.89 4.69
CA ILE A 46 9.97 -1.46 4.93
C ILE A 46 9.00 -1.08 3.80
N PHE A 47 9.05 -1.84 2.71
CA PHE A 47 7.95 -2.11 1.81
C PHE A 47 7.72 -3.61 1.88
N HIS A 48 6.63 -4.02 2.53
CA HIS A 48 6.18 -5.40 2.41
C HIS A 48 5.54 -5.59 1.04
N TYR A 49 6.37 -5.76 0.00
CA TYR A 49 5.89 -6.25 -1.28
C TYR A 49 5.76 -7.77 -1.19
N SER A 50 4.58 -8.26 -0.82
CA SER A 50 4.22 -9.66 -1.06
C SER A 50 3.67 -9.77 -2.48
N ARG A 51 4.45 -10.34 -3.40
CA ARG A 51 3.88 -10.74 -4.69
C ARG A 51 3.03 -11.98 -4.44
N SER A 52 1.71 -11.85 -4.48
CA SER A 52 0.82 -13.01 -4.55
C SER A 52 1.15 -13.75 -5.85
N VAL A 53 1.64 -14.98 -5.72
CA VAL A 53 1.98 -15.87 -6.83
C VAL A 53 0.74 -16.59 -7.31
N ASP A 54 -0.06 -17.09 -6.37
CA ASP A 54 -1.38 -17.66 -6.58
C ASP A 54 -2.21 -17.48 -5.30
N ALA A 55 -3.53 -17.38 -5.45
CA ALA A 55 -4.47 -17.32 -4.34
C ALA A 55 -5.63 -18.27 -4.61
N PHE A 56 -5.99 -19.06 -3.60
CA PHE A 56 -7.05 -20.05 -3.68
C PHE A 56 -8.08 -19.79 -2.58
N ALA A 57 -9.35 -19.85 -2.97
CA ALA A 57 -10.49 -19.60 -2.10
C ALA A 57 -11.18 -20.92 -1.80
N PHE A 58 -11.53 -21.15 -0.54
CA PHE A 58 -12.28 -22.31 -0.10
C PHE A 58 -13.44 -21.86 0.79
N ASP A 59 -14.53 -22.61 0.79
CA ASP A 59 -15.60 -22.41 1.77
C ASP A 59 -15.20 -22.95 3.16
N ASN A 60 -16.12 -22.84 4.12
CA ASN A 60 -15.94 -23.35 5.48
C ASN A 60 -15.97 -24.89 5.59
N THR A 61 -16.21 -25.60 4.49
CA THR A 61 -16.05 -27.06 4.37
C THR A 61 -14.70 -27.43 3.75
N GLY A 62 -13.96 -26.44 3.27
CA GLY A 62 -12.68 -26.60 2.57
C GLY A 62 -12.85 -26.95 1.10
N ALA A 63 -14.05 -26.83 0.52
CA ALA A 63 -14.25 -27.01 -0.91
C ALA A 63 -13.84 -25.74 -1.68
N GLU A 64 -13.18 -25.90 -2.82
CA GLU A 64 -12.72 -24.78 -3.65
C GLU A 64 -13.92 -23.99 -4.19
N THR A 65 -13.91 -22.68 -4.01
CA THR A 65 -14.97 -21.79 -4.49
C THR A 65 -14.50 -21.06 -5.74
N TYR A 66 -15.18 -21.27 -6.86
CA TYR A 66 -14.97 -20.52 -8.10
C TYR A 66 -15.89 -19.29 -8.15
N PRO A 67 -15.41 -18.11 -8.62
CA PRO A 67 -14.05 -17.85 -9.08
C PRO A 67 -13.12 -17.49 -7.91
N GLY A 68 -11.90 -18.02 -7.92
CA GLY A 68 -10.78 -17.47 -7.15
C GLY A 68 -10.54 -15.99 -7.48
N PRO A 69 -9.70 -15.27 -6.72
CA PRO A 69 -9.69 -13.82 -6.68
C PRO A 69 -9.08 -13.26 -7.96
N ASN A 70 -9.91 -13.07 -8.97
CA ASN A 70 -9.66 -12.21 -10.12
C ASN A 70 -10.54 -10.96 -10.07
N GLU A 71 -11.12 -10.62 -8.92
CA GLU A 71 -11.39 -9.21 -8.67
C GLU A 71 -10.02 -8.54 -8.58
N LYS A 72 -9.63 -7.85 -9.66
CA LYS A 72 -8.55 -6.88 -9.62
C LYS A 72 -8.94 -5.86 -8.57
N VAL A 73 -8.44 -6.04 -7.35
CA VAL A 73 -8.50 -5.02 -6.32
C VAL A 73 -7.85 -3.79 -6.93
N ASP A 74 -8.60 -2.69 -7.03
CA ASP A 74 -8.06 -1.44 -7.53
C ASP A 74 -6.92 -1.01 -6.61
N ASP A 75 -5.70 -0.92 -7.16
CA ASP A 75 -4.49 -0.57 -6.40
C ASP A 75 -4.57 0.82 -5.74
N ARG A 76 -5.53 1.65 -6.18
CA ARG A 76 -5.84 2.95 -5.60
C ARG A 76 -6.69 2.86 -4.34
N THR A 77 -7.36 1.73 -4.11
CA THR A 77 -8.23 1.56 -2.94
C THR A 77 -7.37 1.54 -1.67
N PRO A 78 -7.58 2.47 -0.71
CA PRO A 78 -6.85 2.44 0.54
C PRO A 78 -7.17 1.16 1.33
N VAL A 79 -6.14 0.55 1.88
CA VAL A 79 -6.23 -0.64 2.72
C VAL A 79 -5.84 -0.27 4.14
N ALA A 80 -6.67 -0.67 5.11
CA ALA A 80 -6.43 -0.47 6.54
C ALA A 80 -6.31 -1.83 7.26
N ARG A 81 -5.14 -2.09 7.85
CA ARG A 81 -4.80 -3.36 8.51
C ARG A 81 -4.49 -3.13 9.98
N PHE A 82 -5.33 -3.66 10.85
CA PHE A 82 -5.13 -3.56 12.30
C PHE A 82 -4.12 -4.60 12.81
N ASN A 83 -3.19 -4.15 13.66
CA ASN A 83 -2.26 -4.97 14.39
C ASN A 83 -2.55 -4.90 15.90
N ALA A 84 -3.16 -5.95 16.44
CA ALA A 84 -3.54 -6.03 17.84
C ALA A 84 -2.35 -5.97 18.82
N ALA A 85 -1.17 -6.46 18.41
CA ALA A 85 0.00 -6.46 19.29
C ALA A 85 0.57 -5.04 19.50
N ARG A 86 0.43 -4.16 18.51
CA ARG A 86 0.82 -2.75 18.59
C ARG A 86 -0.34 -1.82 18.93
N ASN A 87 -1.57 -2.33 18.91
CA ASN A 87 -2.79 -1.54 19.00
C ASN A 87 -2.80 -0.37 18.00
N GLU A 88 -2.48 -0.67 16.75
CA GLU A 88 -2.29 0.30 15.67
C GLU A 88 -2.89 -0.23 14.37
N THR A 89 -3.40 0.65 13.52
CA THR A 89 -3.85 0.34 12.17
C THR A 89 -2.88 0.95 11.15
N ASP A 90 -2.32 0.13 10.29
CA ASP A 90 -1.56 0.57 9.12
C ASP A 90 -2.51 0.88 7.97
N VAL A 91 -2.43 2.09 7.42
CA VAL A 91 -3.25 2.57 6.31
C VAL A 91 -2.34 2.87 5.13
N SER A 92 -2.63 2.29 3.97
CA SER A 92 -1.80 2.46 2.77
C SER A 92 -2.65 2.45 1.50
N ILE A 93 -2.29 3.25 0.50
CA ILE A 93 -2.68 2.98 -0.88
C ILE A 93 -1.58 2.14 -1.51
N THR A 94 -1.94 1.03 -2.14
CA THR A 94 -0.95 0.12 -2.75
C THR A 94 -0.11 0.84 -3.79
N ARG A 95 -0.75 1.64 -4.65
CA ARG A 95 -0.05 2.37 -5.71
C ARG A 95 -0.91 3.44 -6.37
N LEU A 96 -0.31 4.61 -6.57
CA LEU A 96 -0.74 5.64 -7.51
C LEU A 96 0.31 5.73 -8.63
N GLN A 97 -0.07 5.41 -9.86
CA GLN A 97 0.88 5.38 -10.99
C GLN A 97 1.07 6.80 -11.54
N LEU A 98 2.29 7.35 -11.41
CA LEU A 98 2.60 8.71 -11.87
C LEU A 98 3.06 8.76 -13.34
N GLU A 99 3.77 7.74 -13.81
CA GLU A 99 4.30 7.65 -15.18
C GLU A 99 4.50 6.18 -15.57
N GLY A 100 4.19 5.80 -16.81
CA GLY A 100 4.48 4.46 -17.32
C GLY A 100 3.66 3.34 -16.66
N ASP A 101 4.28 2.18 -16.48
CA ASP A 101 3.65 0.98 -15.90
C ASP A 101 4.46 0.38 -14.72
N LEU A 102 4.12 -0.84 -14.30
CA LEU A 102 4.79 -1.55 -13.20
C LEU A 102 6.25 -1.92 -13.49
N ASN A 103 6.62 -2.01 -14.77
CA ASN A 103 7.93 -2.47 -15.20
C ASN A 103 8.81 -1.32 -15.69
N HIS A 104 8.22 -0.20 -16.15
CA HIS A 104 8.92 0.91 -16.79
C HIS A 104 8.34 2.26 -16.37
N GLY A 105 8.16 2.49 -15.06
CA GLY A 105 7.42 3.65 -14.58
C GLY A 105 7.87 4.22 -13.25
N ILE A 106 7.10 5.19 -12.79
CA ILE A 106 7.22 5.81 -11.47
C ILE A 106 5.87 5.70 -10.78
N ALA A 107 5.89 5.19 -9.56
CA ALA A 107 4.73 5.02 -8.70
C ALA A 107 4.92 5.80 -7.40
N MET A 108 3.82 6.26 -6.82
CA MET A 108 3.73 6.83 -5.49
C MET A 108 2.93 5.90 -4.57
N VAL A 109 3.44 5.69 -3.35
CA VAL A 109 2.84 4.80 -2.35
C VAL A 109 2.75 5.57 -1.03
N PRO A 110 1.60 6.23 -0.74
CA PRO A 110 1.39 6.87 0.55
C PRO A 110 0.96 5.85 1.61
N HIS A 111 1.50 5.98 2.82
CA HIS A 111 1.11 5.18 3.97
C HIS A 111 1.29 5.93 5.31
N PHE A 112 0.48 5.58 6.31
CA PHE A 112 0.61 6.07 7.69
C PHE A 112 0.03 5.05 8.67
N THR A 113 0.33 5.24 9.95
CA THR A 113 -0.20 4.40 11.04
C THR A 113 -1.08 5.23 11.97
N VAL A 114 -2.23 4.70 12.36
CA VAL A 114 -3.20 5.28 13.29
C VAL A 114 -3.18 4.46 14.58
N ALA A 115 -3.11 5.10 15.74
CA ALA A 115 -3.28 4.38 17.00
C ALA A 115 -4.73 3.91 17.15
N GLY A 116 -4.94 2.65 17.53
CA GLY A 116 -6.26 2.00 17.65
C GLY A 116 -6.73 1.24 16.40
N ASN A 117 -7.90 0.61 16.49
CA ASN A 117 -8.53 -0.11 15.40
C ASN A 117 -9.54 0.79 14.65
N VAL A 118 -9.24 1.17 13.41
CA VAL A 118 -10.13 2.04 12.61
C VAL A 118 -11.47 1.38 12.22
N HIS A 119 -11.57 0.05 12.33
CA HIS A 119 -12.78 -0.71 12.03
C HIS A 119 -13.73 -0.82 13.23
N ASP A 120 -13.27 -0.46 14.43
CA ASP A 120 -14.09 -0.45 15.65
C ASP A 120 -14.57 0.97 15.94
N SER A 121 -15.88 1.19 15.87
CA SER A 121 -16.51 2.50 16.13
C SER A 121 -16.33 3.00 17.56
N ASN A 122 -15.97 2.13 18.51
CA ASN A 122 -15.69 2.49 19.90
C ASN A 122 -14.20 2.74 20.16
N SER A 123 -13.34 2.47 19.19
CA SER A 123 -11.90 2.65 19.33
C SER A 123 -11.54 4.13 19.42
N LYS A 124 -10.67 4.48 20.37
CA LYS A 124 -10.08 5.81 20.44
C LYS A 124 -8.93 5.89 19.45
N LEU A 125 -9.18 6.57 18.33
CA LEU A 125 -8.18 6.76 17.28
C LEU A 125 -7.24 7.92 17.62
N GLY A 126 -5.94 7.70 17.47
CA GLY A 126 -4.92 8.75 17.56
C GLY A 126 -4.64 9.39 16.20
N GLU A 127 -4.54 10.72 16.15
CA GLU A 127 -4.20 11.43 14.90
C GLU A 127 -2.76 11.11 14.48
N PRO A 128 -2.53 10.63 13.24
CA PRO A 128 -1.18 10.43 12.72
C PRO A 128 -0.51 11.79 12.51
N SER A 129 0.76 11.94 12.89
CA SER A 129 1.49 13.20 12.70
C SER A 129 1.93 13.42 11.25
N LEU A 130 2.27 12.33 10.57
CA LEU A 130 2.86 12.33 9.24
C LEU A 130 2.32 11.18 8.38
N VAL A 131 2.37 11.39 7.07
CA VAL A 131 2.21 10.38 6.03
C VAL A 131 3.57 10.19 5.38
N VAL A 132 4.02 8.94 5.34
CA VAL A 132 5.20 8.57 4.55
C VAL A 132 4.73 8.40 3.12
N VAL A 133 5.41 9.08 2.20
CA VAL A 133 5.14 9.00 0.77
C VAL A 133 6.39 8.50 0.09
N ASP A 134 6.24 7.31 -0.47
CA ASP A 134 7.31 6.65 -1.16
C ASP A 134 7.16 6.79 -2.66
N PHE A 135 8.28 6.98 -3.35
CA PHE A 135 8.33 6.92 -4.81
C PHE A 135 9.20 5.75 -5.23
N ALA A 136 8.63 4.85 -6.03
CA ALA A 136 9.33 3.74 -6.64
C ALA A 136 9.49 4.01 -8.14
N SER A 137 10.72 4.04 -8.62
CA SER A 137 11.03 4.09 -10.04
C SER A 137 11.56 2.73 -10.51
N TYR A 138 10.95 2.21 -11.57
CA TYR A 138 11.35 0.99 -12.26
C TYR A 138 11.84 1.27 -13.68
N ALA A 139 12.26 2.51 -13.96
CA ALA A 139 12.74 2.86 -15.29
C ALA A 139 14.04 2.12 -15.65
N ASP A 140 14.27 1.93 -16.95
CA ASP A 140 15.45 1.24 -17.50
C ASP A 140 16.79 1.97 -17.25
N ARG A 141 16.73 3.16 -16.64
CA ARG A 141 17.87 3.99 -16.27
C ARG A 141 17.59 4.70 -14.96
N LYS A 142 18.66 5.11 -14.27
CA LYS A 142 18.54 5.99 -13.11
C LYS A 142 17.94 7.33 -13.53
N ILE A 143 16.86 7.72 -12.86
CA ILE A 143 16.16 9.00 -13.06
C ILE A 143 16.56 10.00 -11.97
N PHE A 144 16.89 9.53 -10.77
CA PHE A 144 17.23 10.36 -9.62
C PHE A 144 18.72 10.19 -9.29
N PRO A 145 19.58 11.20 -9.53
CA PRO A 145 21.02 11.06 -9.29
C PRO A 145 21.37 11.05 -7.79
N GLU A 146 20.56 11.70 -6.96
CA GLU A 146 20.78 11.92 -5.53
C GLU A 146 19.45 12.23 -4.82
N ASN A 147 19.52 12.63 -3.55
CA ASN A 147 18.39 13.20 -2.83
C ASN A 147 17.78 14.35 -3.63
N THR A 148 16.48 14.32 -3.84
CA THR A 148 15.82 15.26 -4.75
C THR A 148 14.81 16.11 -4.00
N LYS A 149 14.48 17.28 -4.56
CA LYS A 149 13.44 18.16 -4.01
C LYS A 149 12.06 17.63 -4.40
N LEU A 150 11.13 17.64 -3.44
CA LEU A 150 9.71 17.45 -3.65
C LEU A 150 8.98 18.77 -3.43
N GLU A 151 8.07 19.08 -4.33
CA GLU A 151 7.12 20.17 -4.21
C GLU A 151 5.75 19.64 -4.62
N ILE A 152 4.75 19.88 -3.78
CA ILE A 152 3.35 19.51 -4.05
C ILE A 152 2.56 20.79 -4.12
N ARG A 153 1.83 20.98 -5.21
CA ARG A 153 0.91 22.10 -5.41
C ARG A 153 -0.52 21.56 -5.51
N CYS A 154 -1.40 22.19 -4.77
CA CYS A 154 -2.82 21.88 -4.71
C CYS A 154 -3.58 23.09 -5.22
N ASP A 155 -4.38 22.93 -6.29
CA ASP A 155 -5.12 24.00 -6.94
C ASP A 155 -4.21 25.20 -7.32
N GLY A 156 -3.01 24.90 -7.83
CA GLY A 156 -1.99 25.89 -8.16
C GLY A 156 -1.24 26.50 -6.97
N VAL A 157 -1.65 26.25 -5.73
CA VAL A 157 -1.03 26.80 -4.50
C VAL A 157 -0.04 25.79 -3.91
N PRO A 158 1.20 26.19 -3.53
CA PRO A 158 2.11 25.31 -2.81
C PRO A 158 1.46 24.75 -1.53
N ALA A 159 1.48 23.43 -1.39
CA ALA A 159 0.95 22.71 -0.23
C ALA A 159 2.06 22.08 0.62
N PHE A 160 3.11 21.60 -0.02
CA PHE A 160 4.29 21.04 0.64
C PHE A 160 5.55 21.31 -0.18
N SER A 161 6.68 21.53 0.49
CA SER A 161 8.00 21.47 -0.13
C SER A 161 9.01 20.91 0.85
N GLY A 162 9.83 19.97 0.40
CA GLY A 162 10.82 19.30 1.22
C GLY A 162 11.85 18.54 0.39
N ASN A 163 12.77 17.86 1.06
CA ASN A 163 13.70 16.94 0.43
C ASN A 163 13.15 15.52 0.52
N VAL A 164 13.42 14.73 -0.53
CA VAL A 164 13.11 13.31 -0.59
C VAL A 164 14.41 12.54 -0.54
N LEU A 165 14.49 11.60 0.38
CA LEU A 165 15.69 10.81 0.61
C LEU A 165 15.77 9.70 -0.42
N LEU A 166 16.85 9.64 -1.19
CA LEU A 166 17.17 8.49 -2.03
C LEU A 166 17.64 7.35 -1.14
N LEU A 167 16.83 6.30 -1.07
CA LEU A 167 17.13 5.15 -0.25
C LEU A 167 18.22 4.35 -0.97
N THR A 168 19.34 4.13 -0.28
CA THR A 168 20.41 3.29 -0.80
C THR A 168 19.86 1.88 -1.00
N PRO A 169 20.05 1.25 -2.18
CA PRO A 169 19.69 -0.14 -2.36
C PRO A 169 20.55 -0.97 -1.42
N GLN A 170 20.02 -1.35 -0.25
CA GLN A 170 20.69 -2.30 0.62
C GLN A 170 20.58 -3.68 -0.05
N GLY A 171 21.58 -4.01 -0.89
CA GLY A 171 21.72 -5.34 -1.47
C GLY A 171 20.59 -5.77 -2.41
N SER A 172 20.13 -4.89 -3.32
CA SER A 172 19.26 -5.31 -4.44
C SER A 172 20.04 -6.24 -5.37
N GLY A 173 20.10 -7.53 -5.00
CA GLY A 173 20.98 -8.57 -5.53
C GLY A 173 20.78 -8.98 -7.00
N SER A 174 20.30 -8.07 -7.85
CA SER A 174 20.27 -8.23 -9.30
C SER A 174 21.27 -7.26 -9.93
N ILE A 175 22.40 -7.81 -10.37
CA ILE A 175 23.34 -7.11 -11.25
C ILE A 175 22.53 -6.53 -12.42
N GLY A 176 22.53 -5.20 -12.56
CA GLY A 176 21.79 -4.49 -13.61
C GLY A 176 20.46 -3.87 -13.22
N SER A 177 19.98 -4.01 -11.97
CA SER A 177 18.76 -3.31 -11.54
C SER A 177 18.99 -1.79 -11.43
N THR A 178 18.15 -1.02 -12.12
CA THR A 178 18.11 0.45 -12.08
C THR A 178 17.02 1.01 -11.18
N ALA A 179 16.32 0.14 -10.43
CA ALA A 179 15.23 0.54 -9.57
C ALA A 179 15.69 1.51 -8.47
N GLN A 180 14.89 2.54 -8.21
CA GLN A 180 15.19 3.56 -7.22
C GLN A 180 13.99 3.79 -6.31
N PHE A 181 14.26 3.95 -5.01
CA PHE A 181 13.24 4.21 -4.01
C PHE A 181 13.57 5.51 -3.29
N LEU A 182 12.56 6.35 -3.14
CA LEU A 182 12.66 7.66 -2.53
C LEU A 182 11.61 7.77 -1.42
N GLU A 183 11.95 8.34 -0.27
CA GLU A 183 11.02 8.53 0.85
C GLU A 183 10.87 10.02 1.19
N ALA A 184 9.63 10.46 1.36
CA ALA A 184 9.28 11.76 1.93
C ALA A 184 8.34 11.57 3.12
N GLN A 185 8.44 12.46 4.11
CA GLN A 185 7.49 12.55 5.22
C GLN A 185 6.71 13.86 5.10
N ILE A 186 5.39 13.73 4.97
CA ILE A 186 4.47 14.85 4.76
C ILE A 186 3.55 14.96 5.97
N PRO A 187 3.44 16.12 6.64
CA PRO A 187 2.45 16.34 7.69
C PRO A 187 1.03 15.95 7.25
N ILE A 188 0.27 15.25 8.11
CA ILE A 188 -1.05 14.71 7.74
C ILE A 188 -2.00 15.78 7.20
N GLN A 189 -1.95 17.00 7.74
CA GLN A 189 -2.81 18.11 7.32
C GLN A 189 -2.50 18.57 5.88
N GLN A 190 -1.23 18.53 5.49
CA GLN A 190 -0.81 18.85 4.12
C GLN A 190 -1.15 17.71 3.16
N PHE A 191 -1.06 16.46 3.61
CA PHE A 191 -1.53 15.30 2.84
C PHE A 191 -3.05 15.35 2.62
N ALA A 192 -3.84 15.60 3.67
CA ALA A 192 -5.30 15.71 3.58
C ALA A 192 -5.73 16.81 2.59
N LYS A 193 -4.95 17.89 2.48
CA LYS A 193 -5.18 18.94 1.48
C LYS A 193 -5.18 18.39 0.04
N MET A 194 -4.29 17.44 -0.27
CA MET A 194 -4.23 16.80 -1.59
C MET A 194 -5.56 16.12 -1.94
N GLY A 195 -6.15 15.37 -1.01
CA GLY A 195 -7.45 14.71 -1.22
C GLY A 195 -8.63 15.69 -1.33
N SER A 196 -8.54 16.87 -0.71
CA SER A 196 -9.59 17.89 -0.76
C SER A 196 -9.55 18.80 -2.00
N SER A 197 -8.43 18.78 -2.74
CA SER A 197 -8.20 19.65 -3.90
C SER A 197 -8.83 19.12 -5.18
N ARG A 198 -8.99 20.00 -6.17
CA ARG A 198 -9.46 19.64 -7.52
C ARG A 198 -8.29 19.21 -8.40
N GLU A 199 -7.13 19.83 -8.20
CA GLU A 199 -5.91 19.57 -8.94
C GLU A 199 -4.74 19.36 -7.98
N VAL A 200 -3.94 18.33 -8.22
CA VAL A 200 -2.70 18.07 -7.48
C VAL A 200 -1.56 17.85 -8.46
N LYS A 201 -0.52 18.68 -8.34
CA LYS A 201 0.72 18.59 -9.10
C LYS A 201 1.88 18.24 -8.18
N ILE A 202 2.61 17.19 -8.53
CA ILE A 202 3.77 16.70 -7.81
C ILE A 202 5.00 16.97 -8.65
N LYS A 203 5.90 17.81 -8.16
CA LYS A 203 7.21 18.02 -8.77
C LYS A 203 8.27 17.27 -7.95
N LEU A 204 8.91 16.30 -8.58
CA LEU A 204 9.96 15.46 -7.99
C LEU A 204 11.24 15.64 -8.80
N GLY A 205 12.15 16.46 -8.28
CA GLY A 205 13.32 16.95 -9.01
C GLY A 205 12.91 17.72 -10.27
N ASN A 206 13.32 17.21 -11.42
CA ASN A 206 13.04 17.82 -12.72
C ASN A 206 11.77 17.27 -13.40
N LYS A 207 11.07 16.32 -12.77
CA LYS A 207 9.81 15.77 -13.28
C LYS A 207 8.62 16.40 -12.58
N THR A 208 7.54 16.61 -13.34
CA THR A 208 6.25 17.08 -12.83
C THR A 208 5.19 16.10 -13.26
N PHE A 209 4.36 15.67 -12.30
CA PHE A 209 3.25 14.76 -12.49
C PHE A 209 1.96 15.47 -12.07
N GLU A 210 0.89 15.21 -12.79
CA GLU A 210 -0.46 15.65 -12.45
C GLU A 210 -1.25 14.41 -12.05
N LEU A 211 -1.83 14.41 -10.85
CA LEU A 211 -2.63 13.29 -10.37
C LEU A 211 -3.97 13.26 -11.10
N SER A 212 -4.44 12.07 -11.44
CA SER A 212 -5.78 11.93 -12.01
C SER A 212 -6.86 12.19 -10.95
N PRO A 213 -8.11 12.51 -11.36
CA PRO A 213 -9.22 12.62 -10.42
C PRO A 213 -9.42 11.37 -9.55
N GLU A 214 -9.18 10.18 -10.09
CA GLU A 214 -9.24 8.91 -9.36
C GLU A 214 -8.15 8.79 -8.30
N ASP A 215 -6.92 9.21 -8.61
CA ASP A 215 -5.83 9.24 -7.65
C ASP A 215 -6.11 10.24 -6.52
N ILE A 216 -6.66 11.42 -6.84
CA ILE A 216 -7.08 12.41 -5.83
C ILE A 216 -8.20 11.85 -4.94
N ASN A 217 -9.18 11.15 -5.54
CA ASN A 217 -10.25 10.50 -4.79
C ASN A 217 -9.72 9.40 -3.86
N ALA A 218 -8.70 8.65 -4.30
CA ALA A 218 -8.02 7.67 -3.47
C ALA A 218 -7.31 8.31 -2.27
N LEU A 219 -6.58 9.40 -2.48
CA LEU A 219 -5.96 10.18 -1.40
C LEU A 219 -6.99 10.72 -0.41
N ARG A 220 -8.16 11.16 -0.91
CA ARG A 220 -9.29 11.59 -0.07
C ARG A 220 -9.80 10.45 0.80
N ALA A 221 -10.11 9.30 0.19
CA ALA A 221 -10.58 8.12 0.91
C ALA A 221 -9.55 7.62 1.94
N MET A 222 -8.27 7.70 1.62
CA MET A 222 -7.20 7.36 2.56
C MET A 222 -7.16 8.32 3.75
N SER A 223 -7.37 9.62 3.49
CA SER A 223 -7.38 10.65 4.54
C SER A 223 -8.56 10.50 5.50
N ASP A 224 -9.66 9.86 5.09
CA ASP A 224 -10.82 9.61 5.97
C ASP A 224 -10.51 8.61 7.11
N TYR A 225 -9.41 7.85 7.01
CA TYR A 225 -8.92 7.01 8.11
C TYR A 225 -8.15 7.79 9.19
N ALA A 226 -7.72 9.01 8.89
CA ALA A 226 -7.11 9.88 9.89
C ALA A 226 -8.24 10.60 10.68
N PRO A 227 -8.30 10.44 12.02
CA PRO A 227 -9.31 11.15 12.80
C PRO A 227 -9.12 12.67 12.65
N ARG A 228 -10.23 13.39 12.44
CA ARG A 228 -10.18 14.86 12.34
C ARG A 228 -9.88 15.45 13.72
N PRO A 229 -9.07 16.52 13.80
CA PRO A 229 -8.86 17.21 15.06
C PRO A 229 -10.22 17.62 15.62
N HIS A 230 -10.48 17.25 16.88
CA HIS A 230 -11.64 17.77 17.60
C HIS A 230 -11.47 19.29 17.68
N SER A 231 -12.25 20.02 16.88
CA SER A 231 -12.45 21.44 17.15
C SER A 231 -13.00 21.53 18.57
N PRO A 232 -12.29 22.18 19.52
CA PRO A 232 -12.89 22.43 20.81
C PRO A 232 -14.21 23.17 20.56
N ALA A 233 -15.29 22.67 21.15
CA ALA A 233 -16.59 23.33 21.10
C ALA A 233 -16.37 24.79 21.54
N ARG A 234 -16.70 25.74 20.65
CA ARG A 234 -16.70 27.17 20.97
C ARG A 234 -17.88 27.50 21.86
#